data_AF-A0A1A8XR46-F1
#
_entry.id   AF-A0A1A8XR46-F1
#
_cell.length_a   1.000
_cell.length_b   1.000
_cell.length_c   1.000
_cell.angle_alpha   90.00
_cell.angle_beta   90.00
_cell.angle_gamma   90.00
#
_symmetry.space_group_name_H-M   'P 1'
#
loop_
_entity.id
_entity.type
_entity.pdbx_description
1 polymer ?
#
loop_
_entity_poly.entity_id
_entity_poly.type
_entity_poly.pdbx_seq_one_letter_code
_entity_poly.pdbx_strand_id
1 'polypeptide(L)'
;MNHLGTQAVAQPRRGAETVLAANKVIRNTYMLLSMTLLFAAVTAAASVAMKLPHPGMIITLVGYFGLLFATHKLKNSGWGLVSVFALTGFMGYTLGPIVGHYLGLPSGGQTVMMAMAGTAAIFLEIPALSLTVSAAFVLLMSGLILFETSNIIHGGETNYVMATVTLFVSIFNLFTSLLHLLGFMNSND
;
A
#
# COMPACT_ATOMS: atom_id res chain seq x y z
N MET A 1 27.41 3.50 -52.49
CA MET A 1 26.87 2.24 -51.96
C MET A 1 26.59 2.40 -50.47
N ASN A 2 25.31 2.66 -50.18
CA ASN A 2 24.51 2.40 -48.97
C ASN A 2 25.22 2.15 -47.62
N HIS A 3 25.13 3.13 -46.72
CA HIS A 3 25.04 2.89 -45.27
C HIS A 3 23.89 3.74 -44.68
N LEU A 4 22.72 3.71 -45.32
CA LEU A 4 21.47 4.09 -44.66
C LEU A 4 21.04 2.91 -43.78
N GLY A 5 21.75 2.74 -42.67
CA GLY A 5 21.38 1.85 -41.57
C GLY A 5 20.46 2.62 -40.62
N THR A 6 19.18 2.61 -40.96
CA THR A 6 18.01 2.87 -40.13
C THR A 6 18.32 2.92 -38.62
N GLN A 7 18.40 4.13 -38.05
CA GLN A 7 18.24 4.29 -36.60
C GLN A 7 16.79 3.95 -36.29
N ALA A 8 16.57 2.70 -35.87
CA ALA A 8 15.32 2.28 -35.30
C ALA A 8 15.02 3.18 -34.09
N VAL A 9 14.05 4.07 -34.25
CA VAL A 9 13.41 4.82 -33.18
C VAL A 9 12.74 3.79 -32.26
N ALA A 10 13.47 3.34 -31.23
CA ALA A 10 13.02 2.35 -30.27
C ALA A 10 12.22 3.01 -29.14
N GLN A 11 10.92 3.15 -29.41
CA GLN A 11 9.73 2.96 -28.57
C GLN A 11 9.53 3.69 -27.21
N PRO A 12 8.30 4.17 -26.94
CA PRO A 12 7.88 4.75 -25.66
C PRO A 12 7.61 3.70 -24.55
N ARG A 13 8.55 2.77 -24.30
CA ARG A 13 8.39 1.67 -23.32
C ARG A 13 8.51 2.05 -21.83
N ARG A 14 8.95 3.28 -21.51
CA ARG A 14 9.26 3.69 -20.12
C ARG A 14 8.03 3.77 -19.20
N GLY A 15 6.85 4.11 -19.74
CA GLY A 15 5.63 4.24 -18.93
C GLY A 15 5.11 2.89 -18.41
N ALA A 16 5.01 1.90 -19.30
CA ALA A 16 4.54 0.56 -18.96
C ALA A 16 5.48 -0.18 -17.99
N GLU A 17 6.80 -0.02 -18.15
CA GLU A 17 7.80 -0.61 -17.25
C GLU A 17 7.75 -0.01 -15.83
N THR A 18 7.53 1.30 -15.73
CA THR A 18 7.42 2.01 -14.44
C THR A 18 6.16 1.57 -13.67
N VAL A 19 5.04 1.42 -14.38
CA VAL A 19 3.78 0.93 -13.80
C VAL A 19 3.93 -0.53 -13.37
N LEU A 20 4.53 -1.40 -14.20
CA LEU A 20 4.76 -2.80 -13.86
C LEU A 20 5.69 -2.98 -12.64
N ALA A 21 6.76 -2.19 -12.55
CA ALA A 21 7.66 -2.22 -11.41
C ALA A 21 6.98 -1.74 -10.11
N ALA A 22 6.18 -0.67 -10.17
CA ALA A 22 5.43 -0.16 -9.03
C ALA A 22 4.42 -1.18 -8.50
N ASN A 23 3.67 -1.79 -9.41
CA ASN A 23 2.72 -2.86 -9.12
C ASN A 23 3.36 -4.06 -8.44
N LYS A 24 4.51 -4.50 -8.94
CA LYS A 24 5.27 -5.61 -8.35
C LYS A 24 5.71 -5.30 -6.93
N VAL A 25 6.15 -4.07 -6.66
CA VAL A 25 6.53 -3.64 -5.30
C VAL A 25 5.31 -3.62 -4.38
N ILE A 26 4.18 -3.09 -4.85
CA ILE A 26 2.93 -3.05 -4.08
C ILE A 26 2.49 -4.47 -3.70
N ARG A 27 2.35 -5.39 -4.67
CA ARG A 27 1.94 -6.78 -4.41
C ARG A 27 2.88 -7.49 -3.45
N ASN A 28 4.19 -7.39 -3.66
CA ASN A 28 5.17 -8.02 -2.76
C ASN A 28 5.15 -7.40 -1.36
N THR A 29 4.91 -6.09 -1.26
CA THR A 29 4.78 -5.41 0.04
C THR A 29 3.56 -5.91 0.80
N TYR A 30 2.41 -6.05 0.14
CA TYR A 30 1.20 -6.59 0.76
C TYR A 30 1.33 -8.08 1.13
N MET A 31 1.95 -8.89 0.27
CA MET A 31 2.23 -10.29 0.58
C MET A 31 3.15 -10.39 1.81
N LEU A 32 4.23 -9.62 1.84
CA LEU A 32 5.14 -9.61 2.99
C LEU A 32 4.46 -9.08 4.26
N LEU A 33 3.70 -8.00 4.15
CA LEU A 33 2.96 -7.40 5.27
C LEU A 33 1.96 -8.40 5.85
N SER A 34 1.16 -9.07 5.02
CA SER A 34 0.18 -10.07 5.49
C SER A 34 0.85 -11.27 6.16
N MET A 35 1.95 -11.79 5.60
CA MET A 35 2.70 -12.89 6.24
C MET A 35 3.32 -12.46 7.58
N THR A 36 3.89 -11.26 7.64
CA THR A 36 4.49 -10.73 8.88
C THR A 36 3.43 -10.46 9.94
N LEU A 37 2.25 -9.94 9.59
CA LEU A 37 1.12 -9.74 10.50
C LEU A 37 0.58 -11.07 11.04
N LEU A 38 0.42 -12.08 10.19
CA LEU A 38 -0.03 -13.42 10.61
C LEU A 38 0.99 -14.03 11.58
N PHE A 39 2.28 -13.95 11.26
CA PHE A 39 3.34 -14.44 12.14
C PHE A 39 3.38 -13.68 13.48
N ALA A 40 3.21 -12.35 13.46
CA ALA A 40 3.12 -11.53 14.66
C ALA A 40 1.95 -11.97 15.55
N ALA A 41 0.78 -12.15 14.94
CA ALA A 41 -0.43 -12.57 15.64
C ALA A 41 -0.26 -13.95 16.29
N VAL A 42 0.31 -14.92 15.56
CA VAL A 42 0.64 -16.25 16.10
C VAL A 42 1.61 -16.15 17.27
N THR A 43 2.68 -15.35 17.13
CA THR A 43 3.70 -15.21 18.17
C THR A 43 3.15 -14.52 19.41
N ALA A 44 2.33 -13.47 19.24
CA ALA A 44 1.65 -12.79 20.34
C ALA A 44 0.64 -13.71 21.04
N ALA A 45 -0.15 -14.47 20.27
CA ALA A 45 -1.11 -15.44 20.82
C ALA A 45 -0.40 -16.57 21.58
N ALA A 46 0.69 -17.11 21.03
CA ALA A 46 1.53 -18.09 21.73
C ALA A 46 2.11 -17.52 23.03
N SER A 47 2.51 -16.25 23.02
CA SER A 47 3.06 -15.56 24.20
C SER A 47 2.04 -15.37 25.31
N VAL A 48 0.80 -15.02 24.94
CA VAL A 48 -0.35 -14.97 25.87
C VAL A 48 -0.67 -16.36 26.40
N ALA A 49 -0.77 -17.37 25.52
CA ALA A 49 -1.15 -18.73 25.88
C ALA A 49 -0.16 -19.37 26.86
N MET A 50 1.15 -19.13 26.64
CA MET A 50 2.21 -19.64 27.50
C MET A 50 2.48 -18.77 28.74
N LYS A 51 1.75 -17.66 28.92
CA LYS A 51 1.95 -16.68 30.02
C LYS A 51 3.43 -16.29 30.16
N LEU A 52 4.08 -16.02 29.04
CA LEU A 52 5.50 -15.71 29.02
C LEU A 52 5.76 -14.38 29.76
N PRO A 53 6.79 -14.30 30.63
CA PRO A 53 7.17 -13.04 31.28
C PRO A 53 7.60 -11.99 30.25
N HIS A 54 7.42 -10.71 30.57
CA HIS A 54 7.91 -9.64 29.70
C HIS A 54 9.46 -9.73 29.60
N PRO A 55 10.04 -9.68 28.39
CA PRO A 55 11.47 -9.46 28.27
C PRO A 55 11.77 -8.12 28.93
N GLY A 56 12.72 -8.09 29.87
CA GLY A 56 13.09 -6.86 30.57
C GLY A 56 13.49 -5.75 29.59
N MET A 57 13.31 -4.48 29.97
CA MET A 57 13.50 -3.33 29.07
C MET A 57 14.82 -3.36 28.29
N ILE A 58 15.92 -3.77 28.92
CA ILE A 58 17.23 -3.83 28.26
C ILE A 58 17.25 -4.89 27.16
N ILE A 59 16.68 -6.08 27.39
CA ILE A 59 16.59 -7.15 26.37
C ILE A 59 15.71 -6.69 25.22
N THR A 60 14.61 -6.01 25.54
CA THR A 60 13.69 -5.45 24.54
C THR A 60 14.37 -4.39 23.67
N LEU A 61 15.10 -3.46 24.27
CA LEU A 61 15.86 -2.46 23.53
C LEU A 61 16.96 -3.11 22.68
N VAL A 62 17.79 -3.96 23.26
CA VAL A 62 18.91 -4.60 22.55
C VAL A 62 18.40 -5.49 21.42
N GLY A 63 17.36 -6.28 21.67
CA GLY A 63 16.71 -7.11 20.66
C GLY A 63 16.10 -6.28 19.54
N TYR A 64 15.33 -5.25 19.88
CA TYR A 64 14.71 -4.36 18.90
C TYR A 64 15.75 -3.61 18.05
N PHE A 65 16.69 -2.89 18.67
CA PHE A 65 17.71 -2.13 17.95
C PHE A 65 18.68 -3.04 17.19
N GLY A 66 19.03 -4.20 17.75
CA GLY A 66 19.89 -5.19 17.09
C GLY A 66 19.23 -5.79 15.85
N LEU A 67 17.96 -6.22 15.97
CA LEU A 67 17.20 -6.78 14.84
C LEU A 67 16.82 -5.71 13.81
N LEU A 68 16.58 -4.46 14.23
CA LEU A 68 16.35 -3.34 13.31
C LEU A 68 17.61 -3.03 12.50
N PHE A 69 18.78 -3.02 13.15
CA PHE A 69 20.05 -2.86 12.45
C PHE A 69 20.34 -4.04 11.50
N ALA A 70 20.06 -5.27 11.93
CA ALA A 70 20.15 -6.45 11.07
C ALA A 70 19.23 -6.30 9.85
N THR A 71 17.97 -5.93 10.05
CA THR A 71 17.03 -5.69 8.95
C THR A 71 17.55 -4.63 7.99
N HIS A 72 18.13 -3.54 8.52
CA HIS A 72 18.68 -2.47 7.67
C HIS A 72 19.92 -2.90 6.88
N LYS A 73 20.77 -3.74 7.47
CA LYS A 73 21.99 -4.27 6.85
C LYS A 73 21.70 -5.40 5.85
N LEU A 74 20.67 -6.21 6.08
CA LEU A 74 20.30 -7.36 5.26
C LEU A 74 19.15 -7.08 4.27
N LYS A 75 18.64 -5.84 4.18
CA LYS A 75 17.51 -5.43 3.33
C LYS A 75 17.66 -5.75 1.83
N ASN A 76 18.89 -5.81 1.31
CA ASN A 76 19.16 -6.12 -0.10
C ASN A 76 19.37 -7.62 -0.37
N SER A 77 19.07 -8.49 0.59
CA SER A 77 19.27 -9.93 0.51
C SER A 77 18.03 -10.68 1.00
N GLY A 78 17.87 -11.95 0.59
CA GLY A 78 16.82 -12.83 1.12
C GLY A 78 16.87 -12.98 2.65
N TRP A 79 18.04 -12.76 3.26
CA TRP A 79 18.19 -12.71 4.72
C TRP A 79 17.50 -11.51 5.39
N GLY A 80 17.21 -10.45 4.63
CA GLY A 80 16.39 -9.33 5.10
C GLY A 80 14.99 -9.80 5.48
N LEU A 81 14.42 -10.72 4.71
CA LEU A 81 13.12 -11.33 4.99
C LEU A 81 13.11 -12.01 6.36
N VAL A 82 14.11 -12.85 6.62
CA VAL A 82 14.26 -13.58 7.90
C VAL A 82 14.42 -12.59 9.06
N SER A 83 15.19 -11.52 8.86
CA SER A 83 15.40 -10.48 9.88
C SER A 83 14.12 -9.73 10.20
N VAL A 84 13.29 -9.44 9.19
CA VAL A 84 11.96 -8.84 9.38
C VAL A 84 11.06 -9.77 10.18
N PHE A 85 10.98 -11.06 9.83
CA PHE A 85 10.20 -12.01 10.62
C PHE A 85 10.71 -12.12 12.06
N ALA A 86 12.02 -12.19 12.28
CA ALA A 86 12.59 -12.22 13.62
C ALA A 86 12.24 -10.97 14.44
N LEU A 87 12.37 -9.78 13.84
CA LEU A 87 11.97 -8.51 14.47
C LEU A 87 10.48 -8.50 14.79
N THR A 88 9.64 -8.86 13.82
CA THR A 88 8.18 -8.87 13.98
C THR A 88 7.72 -9.89 15.02
N GLY A 89 8.31 -11.09 15.04
CA GLY A 89 8.04 -12.10 16.08
C GLY A 89 8.47 -11.62 17.46
N PHE A 90 9.65 -11.02 17.56
CA PHE A 90 10.11 -10.42 18.82
C PHE A 90 9.15 -9.34 19.32
N MET A 91 8.66 -8.49 18.42
CA MET A 91 7.63 -7.48 18.75
C MET A 91 6.33 -8.15 19.19
N GLY A 92 5.84 -9.17 18.49
CA GLY A 92 4.67 -9.96 18.90
C GLY A 92 4.84 -10.59 20.29
N TYR A 93 6.02 -11.14 20.57
CA TYR A 93 6.37 -11.68 21.88
C TYR A 93 6.34 -10.61 22.98
N THR A 94 6.90 -9.43 22.73
CA THR A 94 6.87 -8.31 23.70
C THR A 94 5.46 -7.77 23.94
N LEU A 95 4.58 -7.85 22.93
CA LEU A 95 3.18 -7.45 23.04
C LEU A 95 2.33 -8.46 23.80
N GLY A 96 2.68 -9.75 23.77
CA GLY A 96 1.93 -10.81 24.43
C GLY A 96 1.61 -10.54 25.91
N PRO A 97 2.60 -10.21 26.77
CA PRO A 97 2.37 -9.87 28.18
C PRO A 97 1.49 -8.64 28.38
N ILE A 98 1.61 -7.64 27.51
CA ILE A 98 0.79 -6.41 27.54
C ILE A 98 -0.66 -6.79 27.24
N VAL A 99 -0.88 -7.55 26.17
CA VAL A 99 -2.21 -8.10 25.83
C VAL A 99 -2.74 -8.97 26.97
N GLY A 100 -1.91 -9.84 27.55
CA GLY A 100 -2.26 -10.69 28.69
C GLY A 100 -2.72 -9.90 29.92
N HIS A 101 -2.11 -8.73 30.20
CA HIS A 101 -2.56 -7.83 31.25
C HIS A 101 -3.96 -7.28 30.95
N TYR A 102 -4.22 -6.83 29.72
CA TYR A 102 -5.57 -6.37 29.33
C TYR A 102 -6.60 -7.50 29.41
N LEU A 103 -6.25 -8.72 29.00
CA LEU A 103 -7.14 -9.88 29.11
C LEU A 103 -7.52 -10.23 30.55
N GLY A 104 -6.73 -9.81 31.55
CA GLY A 104 -7.05 -9.96 32.97
C GLY A 104 -8.07 -8.94 33.51
N LEU A 105 -8.38 -7.88 32.74
CA LEU A 105 -9.36 -6.86 33.14
C LEU A 105 -10.79 -7.32 32.82
N PRO A 106 -11.81 -6.82 33.55
CA PRO A 106 -13.21 -6.98 33.16
C PRO A 106 -13.42 -6.45 31.73
N SER A 107 -14.01 -7.27 30.85
CA SER A 107 -14.20 -6.99 29.41
C SER A 107 -12.92 -6.85 28.57
N GLY A 108 -11.75 -7.21 29.10
CA GLY A 108 -10.47 -7.08 28.42
C GLY A 108 -10.34 -7.84 27.10
N GLY A 109 -10.90 -9.05 27.03
CA GLY A 109 -10.95 -9.86 25.81
C GLY A 109 -11.67 -9.17 24.67
N GLN A 110 -12.79 -8.49 24.96
CA GLN A 110 -13.55 -7.74 23.97
C GLN A 110 -12.76 -6.52 23.48
N THR A 111 -12.08 -5.79 24.36
CA THR A 111 -11.24 -4.64 23.97
C THR A 111 -10.11 -5.07 23.02
N VAL A 112 -9.38 -6.13 23.35
CA VAL A 112 -8.30 -6.66 22.50
C VAL A 112 -8.85 -7.11 21.15
N MET A 113 -9.97 -7.84 21.14
CA MET A 113 -10.61 -8.30 19.91
C MET A 113 -11.07 -7.14 19.03
N MET A 114 -11.72 -6.12 19.61
CA MET A 114 -12.16 -4.92 18.88
C MET A 114 -10.98 -4.13 18.33
N ALA A 115 -9.91 -3.96 19.10
CA ALA A 115 -8.71 -3.26 18.65
C ALA A 115 -8.02 -4.02 17.49
N MET A 116 -7.92 -5.35 17.59
CA MET A 116 -7.36 -6.19 16.52
C MET A 116 -8.23 -6.14 15.26
N ALA A 117 -9.55 -6.31 15.41
CA ALA A 117 -10.49 -6.29 14.30
C ALA A 117 -10.53 -4.92 13.62
N GLY A 118 -10.56 -3.83 14.38
CA GLY A 118 -10.52 -2.46 13.84
C GLY A 118 -9.21 -2.18 13.09
N THR A 119 -8.08 -2.62 13.63
CA THR A 119 -6.78 -2.48 12.95
C THR A 119 -6.77 -3.28 11.64
N ALA A 120 -7.21 -4.53 11.67
CA ALA A 120 -7.29 -5.38 10.48
C ALA A 120 -8.23 -4.78 9.42
N ALA A 121 -9.38 -4.26 9.83
CA ALA A 121 -10.33 -3.60 8.94
C ALA A 121 -9.68 -2.41 8.22
N ILE A 122 -9.06 -1.48 8.95
CA ILE A 122 -8.39 -0.30 8.37
C ILE A 122 -7.29 -0.72 7.38
N PHE A 123 -6.46 -1.70 7.73
CA PHE A 123 -5.39 -2.18 6.85
C PHE A 123 -5.89 -2.83 5.55
N LEU A 124 -7.02 -3.54 5.61
CA LEU A 124 -7.65 -4.17 4.45
C LEU A 124 -8.49 -3.17 3.62
N GLU A 125 -8.98 -2.10 4.24
CA GLU A 125 -9.86 -1.12 3.63
C GLU A 125 -9.09 -0.01 2.89
N ILE A 126 -7.94 0.45 3.39
CA ILE A 126 -7.12 1.49 2.73
C ILE A 126 -6.80 1.19 1.24
N PRO A 127 -6.40 -0.04 0.84
CA PRO A 127 -6.19 -0.38 -0.57
C PRO A 127 -7.48 -0.25 -1.40
N ALA A 128 -8.60 -0.74 -0.86
CA ALA A 128 -9.90 -0.68 -1.51
C ALA A 128 -10.41 0.77 -1.63
N LEU A 129 -10.17 1.60 -0.61
CA LEU A 129 -10.44 3.03 -0.65
C LEU A 129 -9.62 3.73 -1.73
N SER A 130 -8.33 3.41 -1.87
CA SER A 130 -7.48 3.99 -2.93
C SER A 130 -8.01 3.67 -4.34
N LEU A 131 -8.45 2.43 -4.57
CA LEU A 131 -9.10 2.01 -5.81
C LEU A 131 -10.44 2.72 -6.04
N THR A 132 -11.27 2.78 -5.00
CA THR A 132 -12.59 3.44 -5.04
C THR A 132 -12.44 4.93 -5.34
N VAL A 133 -11.49 5.61 -4.71
CA VAL A 133 -11.18 7.02 -4.96
C VAL A 133 -10.71 7.22 -6.39
N SER A 134 -9.83 6.36 -6.90
CA SER A 134 -9.35 6.43 -8.29
C SER A 134 -10.50 6.25 -9.29
N ALA A 135 -11.38 5.27 -9.06
CA ALA A 135 -12.57 5.03 -9.89
C ALA A 135 -13.57 6.19 -9.82
N ALA A 136 -13.80 6.75 -8.63
CA ALA A 136 -14.64 7.93 -8.45
C ALA A 136 -14.07 9.14 -9.21
N PHE A 137 -12.75 9.32 -9.22
CA PHE A 137 -12.08 10.38 -9.97
C PHE A 137 -12.27 10.22 -11.48
N VAL A 138 -12.21 8.99 -12.01
CA VAL A 138 -12.51 8.71 -13.42
C VAL A 138 -13.93 9.12 -13.77
N LEU A 139 -14.91 8.74 -12.93
CA LEU A 139 -16.32 9.12 -13.14
C LEU A 139 -16.53 10.63 -13.07
N LEU A 140 -15.93 11.30 -12.08
CA LEU A 140 -16.01 12.75 -11.91
C LEU A 140 -15.42 13.47 -13.14
N MET A 141 -14.19 13.13 -13.54
CA MET A 141 -13.54 13.79 -14.67
C MET A 141 -14.29 13.55 -15.98
N SER A 142 -14.85 12.35 -16.18
CA SER A 142 -15.70 12.05 -17.34
C SER A 142 -16.97 12.90 -17.34
N GLY A 143 -17.62 13.05 -16.18
CA GLY A 143 -18.79 13.92 -16.02
C GLY A 143 -18.47 15.39 -16.25
N LEU A 144 -17.32 15.86 -15.77
CA LEU A 144 -16.86 17.24 -15.98
C LEU A 144 -16.67 17.53 -17.46
N ILE A 145 -16.03 16.63 -18.21
CA ILE A 145 -15.86 16.77 -19.67
C ILE A 145 -17.20 16.89 -20.38
N LEU A 146 -18.19 16.06 -20.02
CA LEU A 146 -19.53 16.13 -20.60
C LEU A 146 -20.24 17.44 -20.25
N PHE A 147 -20.13 17.89 -18.99
CA PHE A 147 -20.71 19.15 -18.53
C PHE A 147 -20.12 20.36 -19.25
N GLU A 148 -18.79 20.41 -19.40
CA GLU A 148 -18.12 21.49 -20.11
C GLU A 148 -18.42 21.48 -21.60
N THR A 149 -18.41 20.29 -22.23
CA THR A 149 -18.81 20.15 -23.63
C THR A 149 -20.25 20.63 -23.83
N SER A 150 -21.16 20.30 -22.91
CA SER A 150 -22.53 20.81 -22.91
C SER A 150 -22.58 22.34 -22.79
N ASN A 151 -21.83 22.93 -21.85
CA ASN A 151 -21.78 24.38 -21.69
C ASN A 151 -21.22 25.10 -22.93
N ILE A 152 -20.25 24.49 -23.62
CA ILE A 152 -19.72 25.04 -24.88
C ILE A 152 -20.77 24.98 -25.99
N ILE A 153 -21.49 23.87 -26.13
CA ILE A 153 -22.53 23.68 -27.18
C ILE A 153 -23.71 24.63 -26.95
N HIS A 154 -24.16 24.78 -25.70
CA HIS A 154 -25.32 25.61 -25.36
C HIS A 154 -24.97 27.11 -25.20
N GLY A 155 -23.73 27.51 -25.47
CA GLY A 155 -23.29 28.91 -25.42
C GLY A 155 -23.08 29.48 -24.00
N GLY A 156 -22.95 28.61 -22.99
CA GLY A 156 -22.67 28.99 -21.60
C GLY A 156 -21.22 29.42 -21.35
N GLU A 157 -20.25 28.84 -22.08
CA GLU A 157 -18.86 29.30 -22.08
C GLU A 157 -18.51 29.92 -23.44
N THR A 158 -18.19 31.21 -23.43
CA THR A 158 -17.85 31.99 -24.64
C THR A 158 -16.34 32.11 -24.85
N ASN A 159 -15.54 31.81 -23.82
CA ASN A 159 -14.09 31.88 -23.86
C ASN A 159 -13.48 30.51 -24.16
N TYR A 160 -13.16 30.29 -25.44
CA TYR A 160 -12.53 29.06 -25.93
C TYR A 160 -11.19 28.75 -25.23
N VAL A 161 -10.46 29.74 -24.72
CA VAL A 161 -9.20 29.52 -24.00
C VAL A 161 -9.45 28.82 -22.68
N MET A 162 -10.40 29.31 -21.87
CA MET A 162 -10.75 28.71 -20.59
C MET A 162 -11.37 27.33 -20.78
N ALA A 163 -12.28 27.19 -21.75
CA ALA A 163 -12.88 25.92 -22.11
C ALA A 163 -11.82 24.86 -22.49
N THR A 164 -10.79 25.25 -23.26
CA THR A 164 -9.71 24.34 -23.65
C THR A 164 -8.84 23.95 -22.45
N VAL A 165 -8.52 24.90 -21.56
CA VAL A 165 -7.70 24.63 -20.38
C VAL A 165 -8.40 23.65 -19.44
N THR A 166 -9.70 23.83 -19.17
CA THR A 166 -10.39 22.94 -18.24
C THR A 166 -10.60 21.56 -18.84
N LEU A 167 -10.99 21.45 -20.11
CA LEU A 167 -11.06 20.17 -20.81
C LEU A 167 -9.70 19.45 -20.80
N PHE A 168 -8.61 20.18 -21.05
CA PHE A 168 -7.26 19.60 -21.01
C PHE A 168 -6.91 19.06 -19.61
N VAL A 169 -7.16 19.84 -18.56
CA VAL A 169 -6.91 19.42 -17.17
C VAL A 169 -7.74 18.19 -16.80
N SER A 170 -9.01 18.16 -17.18
CA SER A 170 -9.89 17.00 -16.92
C SER A 170 -9.46 15.75 -17.68
N ILE A 171 -9.08 15.88 -18.95
CA ILE A 171 -8.56 14.77 -19.74
C ILE A 171 -7.25 14.24 -19.14
N PHE A 172 -6.35 15.12 -18.71
CA PHE A 172 -5.10 14.74 -18.04
C PHE A 172 -5.36 14.00 -16.72
N ASN A 173 -6.24 14.52 -15.87
CA ASN A 173 -6.61 13.87 -14.61
C ASN A 173 -7.35 12.53 -14.83
N LEU A 174 -8.20 12.44 -15.85
CA LEU A 174 -8.85 11.19 -16.24
C LEU A 174 -7.81 10.16 -16.68
N PHE A 175 -6.87 10.56 -17.54
CA PHE A 175 -5.82 9.69 -18.05
C PHE A 175 -4.96 9.13 -16.91
N THR A 176 -4.46 9.98 -16.01
CA THR A 176 -3.66 9.54 -14.85
C THR A 176 -4.45 8.61 -13.92
N SER A 177 -5.73 8.89 -13.68
CA SER A 177 -6.59 8.03 -12.85
C SER A 177 -6.85 6.67 -13.49
N LEU A 178 -7.04 6.62 -14.82
CA LEU A 178 -7.13 5.37 -15.57
C LEU A 178 -5.82 4.58 -15.53
N LEU A 179 -4.66 5.25 -15.65
CA LEU A 179 -3.36 4.57 -15.53
C LEU A 179 -3.16 3.90 -14.18
N HIS A 180 -3.59 4.55 -13.08
CA HIS A 180 -3.55 3.91 -11.76
C HIS A 180 -4.48 2.69 -11.66
N LEU A 181 -5.70 2.80 -12.18
CA LEU A 181 -6.69 1.71 -12.14
C LEU A 181 -6.26 0.52 -13.02
N LEU A 182 -5.86 0.79 -14.26
CA LEU A 182 -5.34 -0.21 -15.20
C LEU A 182 -4.01 -0.80 -14.70
N GLY A 183 -3.15 0.03 -14.11
CA GLY A 183 -1.94 -0.41 -13.44
C GLY A 183 -2.26 -1.47 -12.39
N PHE A 184 -3.17 -1.17 -11.47
CA PHE A 184 -3.58 -2.12 -10.45
C PHE A 184 -4.16 -3.41 -11.05
N MET A 185 -5.03 -3.35 -12.06
CA MET A 185 -5.64 -4.54 -12.67
C MET A 185 -4.62 -5.46 -13.36
N ASN A 186 -3.61 -4.90 -14.04
CA ASN A 186 -2.57 -5.67 -14.73
C ASN A 186 -1.50 -6.24 -13.79
N SER A 187 -1.57 -5.96 -12.49
CA SER A 187 -0.64 -6.48 -11.47
C SER A 187 -1.06 -7.81 -10.86
N ASN A 188 -2.30 -8.23 -11.14
CA ASN A 188 -2.95 -9.38 -10.52
C ASN A 188 -2.70 -10.73 -11.21
N ASP A 189 -1.90 -10.75 -12.28
CA ASP A 189 -1.28 -11.98 -12.83
C ASP A 189 0.14 -12.13 -12.25
#